data_AF-A0A7M2GJR9-F1
#
_entry.id   AF-A0A7M2GJR9-F1
#
_cell.length_a   1.000
_cell.length_b   1.000
_cell.length_c   1.000
_cell.angle_alpha   90.00
_cell.angle_beta   90.00
_cell.angle_gamma   90.00
#
_symmetry.space_group_name_H-M   'P 1'
#
loop_
_entity.id
_entity.type
_entity.pdbx_description
1 polymer ?
#
loop_
_entity_poly.entity_id
_entity_poly.type
_entity_poly.pdbx_seq_one_letter_code
_entity_poly.pdbx_strand_id
1 'polypeptide(L)'
;MIERFEGDSGRRILVDELSRQKMLAGIPELAAQVADAGELCEFAADEVIIQQGDHSNDVFLILSGVCDVVVNGRRIGKRSAGDHVGEMAAIQPTQARSASVIAEDVVVAMKLSEPVFSALGCQFPQIYLSIAKELSRRLLQRNSNIGAYRERVRVFIISSVEALPIARIIETAFEHDAFFVELWTAGCFKVANYTIDDLEAAVDNADFAIAIAHADDFVESRDEMWPAPRDNVIFELGLFMGRLGRTRAILMEPRGKDVKLPSDLAGITTIPYRFEKGGQNAALMGPACNKLRDHIVALGPMNG
;
A
#
# COMPACT_ATOMS: atom_id res chain seq x y z
N MET A 1 -27.11 -22.59 -13.45
CA MET A 1 -25.79 -23.16 -13.07
C MET A 1 -25.91 -24.05 -11.83
N ILE A 2 -26.85 -23.71 -10.95
CA ILE A 2 -27.28 -24.39 -9.73
C ILE A 2 -27.65 -25.88 -9.90
N GLU A 3 -28.28 -26.26 -11.03
CA GLU A 3 -28.72 -27.63 -11.33
C GLU A 3 -27.63 -28.70 -11.20
N ARG A 4 -26.35 -28.30 -11.33
CA ARG A 4 -25.18 -29.19 -11.16
C ARG A 4 -25.03 -29.75 -9.75
N PHE A 5 -25.64 -29.08 -8.76
CA PHE A 5 -25.57 -29.42 -7.35
C PHE A 5 -26.89 -30.03 -6.82
N GLU A 6 -27.92 -30.12 -7.66
CA GLU A 6 -29.24 -30.63 -7.29
C GLU A 6 -29.41 -32.13 -7.64
N GLY A 7 -30.32 -32.79 -6.92
CA GLY A 7 -30.61 -34.22 -7.07
C GLY A 7 -29.51 -35.15 -6.53
N ASP A 8 -29.74 -36.46 -6.61
CA ASP A 8 -28.85 -37.48 -6.01
C ASP A 8 -27.42 -37.43 -6.55
N SER A 9 -27.28 -37.15 -7.85
CA SER A 9 -25.98 -37.04 -8.52
C SER A 9 -25.27 -35.71 -8.18
N GLY A 10 -26.04 -34.62 -8.04
CA GLY A 10 -25.53 -33.29 -7.70
C GLY A 10 -25.11 -33.18 -6.24
N ARG A 11 -25.77 -33.92 -5.33
CA ARG A 11 -25.41 -33.96 -3.91
C ARG A 11 -23.95 -34.37 -3.69
N ARG A 12 -23.46 -35.39 -4.42
CA ARG A 12 -22.06 -35.80 -4.30
C ARG A 12 -21.11 -34.67 -4.67
N ILE A 13 -21.40 -33.95 -5.75
CA ILE A 13 -20.61 -32.82 -6.24
C ILE A 13 -20.66 -31.67 -5.21
N LEU A 14 -21.83 -31.39 -4.65
CA LEU A 14 -22.01 -30.36 -3.62
C LEU A 14 -21.18 -30.64 -2.37
N VAL A 15 -21.24 -31.87 -1.83
CA VAL A 15 -20.46 -32.24 -0.65
C VAL A 15 -18.95 -32.22 -0.94
N ASP A 16 -18.53 -32.68 -2.13
CA ASP A 16 -17.13 -32.61 -2.56
C ASP A 16 -16.65 -31.15 -2.62
N GLU A 17 -17.49 -30.22 -3.07
CA GLU A 17 -17.14 -28.81 -3.21
C GLU A 17 -17.20 -28.04 -1.89
N LEU A 18 -18.17 -28.36 -1.03
CA LEU A 18 -18.21 -27.87 0.35
C LEU A 18 -17.00 -28.33 1.15
N SER A 19 -16.52 -29.57 0.94
CA SER A 19 -15.31 -30.07 1.60
C SER A 19 -14.06 -29.26 1.24
N ARG A 20 -14.03 -28.60 0.07
CA ARG A 20 -12.92 -27.72 -0.34
C ARG A 20 -13.02 -26.29 0.21
N GLN A 21 -14.13 -25.94 0.85
CA GLN A 21 -14.32 -24.61 1.45
C GLN A 21 -13.33 -24.40 2.59
N LYS A 22 -12.63 -23.26 2.56
CA LYS A 22 -11.66 -22.88 3.60
C LYS A 22 -12.27 -22.87 5.00
N MET A 23 -13.56 -22.52 5.12
CA MET A 23 -14.29 -22.48 6.39
C MET A 23 -14.47 -23.88 7.00
N LEU A 24 -14.67 -24.91 6.17
CA LEU A 24 -15.04 -26.25 6.64
C LEU A 24 -13.82 -27.15 6.91
N ALA A 25 -12.60 -26.63 6.71
CA ALA A 25 -11.34 -27.28 7.05
C ALA A 25 -11.14 -28.70 6.48
N GLY A 26 -11.81 -29.05 5.37
CA GLY A 26 -11.71 -30.38 4.77
C GLY A 26 -12.40 -31.49 5.57
N ILE A 27 -13.32 -31.15 6.49
CA ILE A 27 -14.03 -32.14 7.32
C ILE A 27 -15.27 -32.66 6.57
N PRO A 28 -15.29 -33.92 6.10
CA PRO A 28 -16.37 -34.41 5.23
C PRO A 28 -17.74 -34.46 5.91
N GLU A 29 -17.78 -34.82 7.20
CA GLU A 29 -19.02 -34.85 7.98
C GLU A 29 -19.65 -33.47 8.10
N LEU A 30 -18.83 -32.44 8.36
CA LEU A 30 -19.27 -31.05 8.41
C LEU A 30 -19.78 -30.59 7.04
N ALA A 31 -19.09 -30.93 5.95
CA ALA A 31 -19.55 -30.60 4.60
C ALA A 31 -20.91 -31.24 4.28
N ALA A 32 -21.14 -32.48 4.69
CA ALA A 32 -22.44 -33.13 4.53
C ALA A 32 -23.54 -32.43 5.34
N GLN A 33 -23.27 -32.08 6.60
CA GLN A 33 -24.26 -31.36 7.42
C GLN A 33 -24.57 -29.95 6.91
N VAL A 34 -23.56 -29.25 6.38
CA VAL A 34 -23.75 -27.96 5.70
C VAL A 34 -24.63 -28.13 4.45
N ALA A 35 -24.41 -29.20 3.67
CA ALA A 35 -25.24 -29.50 2.50
C ALA A 35 -26.70 -29.80 2.88
N ASP A 36 -26.93 -30.41 4.04
CA ASP A 36 -28.28 -30.76 4.52
C ASP A 36 -29.01 -29.59 5.17
N ALA A 37 -28.30 -28.69 5.85
CA ALA A 37 -28.89 -27.61 6.62
C ALA A 37 -28.91 -26.26 5.87
N GLY A 38 -28.12 -26.12 4.81
CA GLY A 38 -28.02 -24.90 4.03
C GLY A 38 -29.02 -24.80 2.88
N GLU A 39 -29.19 -23.58 2.37
CA GLU A 39 -30.01 -23.25 1.21
C GLU A 39 -29.11 -22.97 0.01
N LEU A 40 -29.31 -23.66 -1.11
CA LEU A 40 -28.57 -23.39 -2.33
C LEU A 40 -29.18 -22.20 -3.07
N CYS A 41 -28.39 -21.17 -3.35
CA CYS A 41 -28.83 -19.95 -4.00
C CYS A 41 -28.04 -19.70 -5.30
N GLU A 42 -28.71 -19.15 -6.31
CA GLU A 42 -28.09 -18.63 -7.54
C GLU A 42 -28.36 -17.13 -7.62
N PHE A 43 -27.31 -16.35 -7.92
CA PHE A 43 -27.35 -14.91 -8.08
C PHE A 43 -26.92 -14.55 -9.50
N ALA A 44 -27.65 -13.64 -10.14
CA ALA A 44 -27.30 -13.13 -11.46
C ALA A 44 -26.11 -12.15 -11.37
N ALA A 45 -25.47 -11.87 -12.51
CA ALA A 45 -24.47 -10.81 -12.58
C ALA A 45 -25.06 -9.47 -12.13
N ASP A 46 -24.26 -8.68 -11.43
CA ASP A 46 -24.60 -7.40 -10.78
C ASP A 46 -25.61 -7.50 -9.62
N GLU A 47 -26.04 -8.71 -9.24
CA GLU A 47 -26.96 -8.89 -8.11
C GLU A 47 -26.23 -8.71 -6.77
N VAL A 48 -26.90 -8.02 -5.83
CA VAL A 48 -26.37 -7.74 -4.49
C VAL A 48 -26.67 -8.92 -3.58
N ILE A 49 -25.64 -9.68 -3.22
CA ILE A 49 -25.72 -10.82 -2.28
C ILE A 49 -25.77 -10.30 -0.84
N ILE A 50 -24.96 -9.28 -0.53
CA ILE A 50 -24.90 -8.63 0.79
C ILE A 50 -24.85 -7.12 0.56
N GLN A 51 -25.63 -6.37 1.34
CA GLN A 51 -25.63 -4.91 1.32
C GLN A 51 -24.93 -4.33 2.56
N GLN A 52 -23.96 -3.44 2.37
CA GLN A 52 -23.27 -2.75 3.47
C GLN A 52 -24.26 -1.95 4.33
N GLY A 53 -24.10 -2.04 5.66
CA GLY A 53 -24.92 -1.31 6.63
C GLY A 53 -26.22 -2.02 7.03
N ASP A 54 -26.63 -3.05 6.29
CA ASP A 54 -27.80 -3.84 6.64
C ASP A 54 -27.52 -4.75 7.84
N HIS A 55 -28.59 -5.21 8.48
CA HIS A 55 -28.54 -6.02 9.71
C HIS A 55 -28.78 -7.52 9.43
N SER A 56 -28.65 -7.96 8.18
CA SER A 56 -28.65 -9.38 7.86
C SER A 56 -27.39 -10.05 8.40
N ASN A 57 -27.48 -11.33 8.73
CA ASN A 57 -26.40 -12.09 9.36
C ASN A 57 -26.18 -13.48 8.75
N ASP A 58 -26.79 -13.76 7.60
CA ASP A 58 -26.54 -14.98 6.83
C ASP A 58 -25.09 -15.07 6.35
N VAL A 59 -24.57 -16.29 6.27
CA VAL A 59 -23.24 -16.63 5.74
C VAL A 59 -23.42 -17.28 4.38
N PHE A 60 -22.55 -16.95 3.43
CA PHE A 60 -22.56 -17.54 2.08
C PHE A 60 -21.22 -18.22 1.80
N LEU A 61 -21.27 -19.49 1.41
CA LEU A 61 -20.12 -20.24 0.91
C LEU A 61 -20.19 -20.26 -0.62
N ILE A 62 -19.23 -19.64 -1.29
CA ILE A 62 -19.24 -19.50 -2.76
C ILE A 62 -18.82 -20.85 -3.36
N LEU A 63 -19.71 -21.48 -4.12
CA LEU A 63 -19.48 -22.75 -4.79
C LEU A 63 -19.03 -22.53 -6.24
N SER A 64 -19.53 -21.48 -6.89
CA SER A 64 -19.16 -21.11 -8.26
C SER A 64 -19.35 -19.61 -8.50
N GLY A 65 -18.67 -19.08 -9.51
CA GLY A 65 -18.67 -17.64 -9.85
C GLY A 65 -17.69 -16.81 -9.02
N VAL A 66 -17.76 -15.50 -9.25
CA VAL A 66 -16.92 -14.47 -8.64
C VAL A 66 -17.80 -13.33 -8.12
N CYS A 67 -17.47 -12.83 -6.94
CA CYS A 67 -18.10 -11.67 -6.32
C CYS A 67 -17.08 -10.58 -6.02
N ASP A 68 -17.49 -9.34 -6.19
CA ASP A 68 -16.75 -8.17 -5.73
C ASP A 68 -17.15 -7.81 -4.30
N VAL A 69 -16.15 -7.50 -3.48
CA VAL A 69 -16.33 -6.92 -2.15
C VAL A 69 -16.13 -5.41 -2.24
N VAL A 70 -17.15 -4.65 -1.89
CA VAL A 70 -17.19 -3.18 -2.02
C VAL A 70 -17.44 -2.55 -0.66
N VAL A 71 -16.60 -1.57 -0.29
CA VAL A 71 -16.76 -0.79 0.95
C VAL A 71 -16.78 0.68 0.59
N ASN A 72 -17.83 1.39 1.00
CA ASN A 72 -18.01 2.83 0.72
C ASN A 72 -17.84 3.17 -0.77
N GLY A 73 -18.37 2.32 -1.66
CA GLY A 73 -18.27 2.47 -3.11
C GLY A 73 -16.92 2.08 -3.74
N ARG A 74 -15.91 1.71 -2.94
CA ARG A 74 -14.61 1.25 -3.45
C ARG A 74 -14.52 -0.27 -3.42
N ARG A 75 -14.15 -0.87 -4.55
CA ARG A 75 -13.83 -2.31 -4.64
C ARG A 75 -12.55 -2.59 -3.85
N ILE A 76 -12.64 -3.43 -2.82
CA ILE A 76 -11.51 -3.80 -1.95
C ILE A 76 -10.93 -5.18 -2.24
N GLY A 77 -11.63 -6.02 -3.01
CA GLY A 77 -11.15 -7.32 -3.42
C GLY A 77 -12.24 -8.18 -4.06
N LYS A 78 -11.88 -9.40 -4.43
CA LYS A 78 -12.77 -10.40 -5.02
C LYS A 78 -12.89 -11.63 -4.13
N ARG A 79 -13.98 -12.38 -4.29
CA ARG A 79 -14.24 -13.67 -3.65
C ARG A 79 -14.70 -14.64 -4.74
N SER A 80 -14.20 -15.86 -4.71
CA SER A 80 -14.54 -16.87 -5.73
C SER A 80 -14.88 -18.21 -5.08
N ALA A 81 -15.13 -19.22 -5.90
CA ALA A 81 -15.32 -20.59 -5.42
C ALA A 81 -14.28 -21.00 -4.37
N GLY A 82 -14.75 -21.55 -3.24
CA GLY A 82 -13.94 -21.94 -2.08
C GLY A 82 -13.78 -20.85 -1.00
N ASP A 83 -14.22 -19.62 -1.29
CA ASP A 83 -14.30 -18.54 -0.32
C ASP A 83 -15.69 -18.45 0.33
N HIS A 84 -15.74 -17.71 1.44
CA HIS A 84 -16.97 -17.37 2.15
C HIS A 84 -17.07 -15.87 2.40
N VAL A 85 -18.30 -15.41 2.62
CA VAL A 85 -18.62 -14.03 2.97
C VAL A 85 -19.75 -13.97 3.99
N GLY A 86 -19.82 -12.86 4.72
CA GLY A 86 -20.90 -12.57 5.66
C GLY A 86 -20.68 -13.13 7.07
N GLU A 87 -19.56 -13.80 7.31
CA GLU A 87 -19.22 -14.47 8.56
C GLU A 87 -19.12 -13.52 9.75
N MET A 88 -18.73 -12.26 9.52
CA MET A 88 -18.52 -11.28 10.59
C MET A 88 -19.82 -10.92 11.33
N ALA A 89 -20.91 -10.70 10.57
CA ALA A 89 -22.22 -10.38 11.15
C ALA A 89 -22.88 -11.63 11.76
N ALA A 90 -22.52 -12.84 11.31
CA ALA A 90 -22.96 -14.08 11.96
C ALA A 90 -22.25 -14.30 13.31
N ILE A 91 -20.94 -13.99 13.39
CA ILE A 91 -20.16 -14.10 14.64
C ILE A 91 -20.55 -13.02 15.66
N GLN A 92 -20.79 -11.79 15.20
CA GLN A 92 -21.26 -10.70 16.03
C GLN A 92 -22.59 -10.16 15.48
N PRO A 93 -23.74 -10.75 15.87
CA PRO A 93 -25.06 -10.39 15.34
C PRO A 93 -25.49 -8.93 15.56
N THR A 94 -24.89 -8.23 16.52
CA THR A 94 -25.15 -6.80 16.77
C THR A 94 -24.43 -5.88 15.78
N GLN A 95 -23.54 -6.42 14.95
CA GLN A 95 -22.76 -5.65 13.98
C GLN A 95 -23.46 -5.65 12.62
N ALA A 96 -23.63 -4.45 12.03
CA ALA A 96 -24.10 -4.31 10.65
C ALA A 96 -23.07 -4.85 9.64
N ARG A 97 -23.53 -5.20 8.44
CA ARG A 97 -22.66 -5.65 7.34
C ARG A 97 -21.55 -4.64 7.05
N SER A 98 -20.31 -5.11 7.06
CA SER A 98 -19.11 -4.27 6.90
C SER A 98 -18.81 -3.88 5.44
N ALA A 99 -19.36 -4.61 4.47
CA ALA A 99 -19.15 -4.42 3.05
C ALA A 99 -20.37 -4.91 2.27
N SER A 100 -20.54 -4.40 1.05
CA SER A 100 -21.41 -5.01 0.05
C SER A 100 -20.67 -6.12 -0.66
N VAL A 101 -21.39 -7.18 -1.03
CA VAL A 101 -20.92 -8.26 -1.88
C VAL A 101 -21.83 -8.33 -3.09
N ILE A 102 -21.25 -8.13 -4.27
CA ILE A 102 -21.97 -8.02 -5.54
C ILE A 102 -21.45 -9.10 -6.48
N ALA A 103 -22.33 -9.85 -7.11
CA ALA A 103 -21.95 -10.86 -8.08
C ALA A 103 -21.36 -10.21 -9.35
N GLU A 104 -20.16 -10.61 -9.76
CA GLU A 104 -19.52 -10.14 -11.00
C GLU A 104 -20.00 -10.95 -12.22
N ASP A 105 -20.27 -12.23 -12.00
CA ASP A 105 -20.89 -13.16 -12.95
C ASP A 105 -22.00 -13.98 -12.24
N VAL A 106 -22.51 -15.03 -12.88
CA VAL A 106 -23.49 -15.92 -12.22
C VAL A 106 -22.82 -16.66 -11.08
N VAL A 107 -23.28 -16.39 -9.85
CA VAL A 107 -22.72 -16.96 -8.62
C VAL A 107 -23.67 -18.01 -8.06
N VAL A 108 -23.12 -19.17 -7.70
CA VAL A 108 -23.84 -20.18 -6.92
C VAL A 108 -23.22 -20.26 -5.54
N ALA A 109 -24.03 -20.15 -4.50
CA ALA A 109 -23.56 -20.17 -3.12
C ALA A 109 -24.45 -21.04 -2.23
N MET A 110 -23.85 -21.64 -1.20
CA MET A 110 -24.57 -22.24 -0.09
C MET A 110 -24.80 -21.18 0.99
N LYS A 111 -26.06 -20.82 1.22
CA LYS A 111 -26.49 -19.88 2.26
C LYS A 111 -26.75 -20.64 3.56
N LEU A 112 -26.18 -20.14 4.64
CA LEU A 112 -26.43 -20.59 6.00
C LEU A 112 -27.02 -19.43 6.78
N SER A 113 -28.21 -19.64 7.36
CA SER A 113 -28.76 -18.68 8.31
C SER A 113 -27.92 -18.65 9.59
N GLU A 114 -27.93 -17.53 10.30
CA GLU A 114 -27.17 -17.41 11.57
C GLU A 114 -27.50 -18.52 12.57
N PRO A 115 -28.77 -18.93 12.79
CA PRO A 115 -29.07 -20.02 13.72
C PRO A 115 -28.45 -21.36 13.29
N VAL A 116 -28.45 -21.66 11.99
CA VAL A 116 -27.83 -22.87 11.43
C VAL A 116 -26.31 -22.80 11.58
N PHE A 117 -25.71 -21.67 11.21
CA PHE A 117 -24.27 -21.45 11.34
C PHE A 117 -23.81 -21.56 12.81
N SER A 118 -24.55 -20.97 13.74
CA SER A 118 -24.27 -21.02 15.18
C SER A 118 -24.37 -22.45 15.73
N ALA A 119 -25.41 -23.20 15.35
CA ALA A 119 -25.58 -24.60 15.73
C ALA A 119 -24.43 -25.48 15.19
N LEU A 120 -24.08 -25.33 13.91
CA LEU A 120 -22.96 -26.04 13.30
C LEU A 120 -21.63 -25.67 13.95
N GLY A 121 -21.42 -24.41 14.32
CA GLY A 121 -20.20 -23.97 15.00
C GLY A 121 -20.08 -24.54 16.43
N CYS A 122 -21.20 -24.71 17.14
CA CYS A 122 -21.22 -25.38 18.44
C CYS A 122 -20.86 -26.88 18.32
N GLN A 123 -21.33 -27.55 17.27
CA GLN A 123 -21.01 -28.96 17.01
C GLN A 123 -19.60 -29.15 16.44
N PHE A 124 -19.16 -28.22 15.58
CA PHE A 124 -17.87 -28.22 14.90
C PHE A 124 -17.14 -26.89 15.14
N PRO A 125 -16.45 -26.74 16.28
CA PRO A 125 -15.72 -25.51 16.63
C PRO A 125 -14.65 -25.08 15.61
N GLN A 126 -14.27 -25.97 14.69
CA GLN A 126 -13.24 -25.71 13.69
C GLN A 126 -13.67 -24.68 12.64
N ILE A 127 -14.99 -24.47 12.49
CA ILE A 127 -15.54 -23.36 11.71
C ILE A 127 -15.02 -22.03 12.26
N TYR A 128 -15.18 -21.79 13.57
CA TYR A 128 -14.72 -20.57 14.22
C TYR A 128 -13.21 -20.42 14.17
N LEU A 129 -12.46 -21.51 14.33
CA LEU A 129 -10.99 -21.47 14.21
C LEU A 129 -10.54 -21.11 12.79
N SER A 130 -11.19 -21.63 11.75
CA SER A 130 -10.89 -21.31 10.36
C SER A 130 -11.15 -19.83 10.06
N ILE A 131 -12.28 -19.29 10.55
CA ILE A 131 -12.60 -17.88 10.41
C ILE A 131 -11.60 -17.01 11.17
N ALA A 132 -11.28 -17.35 12.43
CA ALA A 132 -10.32 -16.59 13.23
C ALA A 132 -8.93 -16.54 12.57
N LYS A 133 -8.44 -17.66 12.01
CA LYS A 133 -7.19 -17.71 11.25
C LYS A 133 -7.22 -16.81 10.02
N GLU A 134 -8.35 -16.80 9.30
CA GLU A 134 -8.50 -16.00 8.10
C GLU A 134 -8.61 -14.50 8.41
N LEU A 135 -9.39 -14.09 9.41
CA LEU A 135 -9.46 -12.70 9.88
C LEU A 135 -8.10 -12.22 10.39
N SER A 136 -7.35 -13.05 11.12
CA SER A 136 -5.99 -12.74 11.57
C SER A 136 -5.03 -12.50 10.40
N ARG A 137 -5.05 -13.39 9.39
CA ARG A 137 -4.26 -13.21 8.15
C ARG A 137 -4.60 -11.90 7.44
N ARG A 138 -5.89 -11.58 7.32
CA ARG A 138 -6.36 -10.33 6.69
C ARG A 138 -5.92 -9.09 7.47
N LEU A 139 -5.94 -9.15 8.80
CA LEU A 139 -5.45 -8.06 9.65
C LEU A 139 -3.94 -7.84 9.46
N LEU A 140 -3.15 -8.92 9.41
CA LEU A 140 -1.70 -8.83 9.16
C LEU A 140 -1.38 -8.24 7.78
N GLN A 141 -2.09 -8.67 6.73
CA GLN A 141 -1.96 -8.10 5.38
C GLN A 141 -2.38 -6.63 5.32
N ARG A 142 -3.36 -6.21 6.13
CA ARG A 142 -3.72 -4.80 6.23
C ARG A 142 -2.64 -4.01 6.94
N ASN A 143 -2.09 -4.54 8.03
CA ASN A 143 -1.04 -3.88 8.81
C ASN A 143 0.27 -3.72 8.02
N SER A 144 0.60 -4.62 7.09
CA SER A 144 1.80 -4.44 6.25
C SER A 144 1.73 -3.20 5.34
N ASN A 145 0.53 -2.68 5.08
CA ASN A 145 0.32 -1.47 4.30
C ASN A 145 0.21 -0.21 5.16
N ILE A 146 0.21 -0.36 6.50
CA ILE A 146 0.27 0.76 7.45
C ILE A 146 1.75 0.94 7.76
N GLY A 147 2.35 2.02 7.25
CA GLY A 147 3.72 2.38 7.59
C GLY A 147 3.89 2.42 9.11
N ALA A 148 4.99 1.87 9.63
CA ALA A 148 5.28 1.92 11.05
C ALA A 148 5.22 3.38 11.53
N TYR A 149 4.52 3.65 12.63
CA TYR A 149 4.45 4.99 13.22
C TYR A 149 5.86 5.51 13.52
N ARG A 150 6.24 6.61 12.88
CA ARG A 150 7.56 7.25 13.02
C ARG A 150 7.45 8.43 13.97
N GLU A 151 8.27 8.42 15.03
CA GLU A 151 8.44 9.55 15.96
C GLU A 151 9.37 10.63 15.39
N ARG A 152 10.26 10.25 14.47
CA ARG A 152 11.21 11.15 13.79
C ARG A 152 11.02 11.09 12.28
N VAL A 153 11.15 12.23 11.63
CA VAL A 153 11.05 12.34 10.17
C VAL A 153 12.34 11.85 9.54
N ARG A 154 12.28 10.85 8.67
CA ARG A 154 13.42 10.34 7.91
C ARG A 154 13.60 11.17 6.64
N VAL A 155 14.70 11.91 6.58
CA VAL A 155 15.05 12.79 5.46
C VAL A 155 16.20 12.17 4.69
N PHE A 156 15.94 11.82 3.44
CA PHE A 156 16.92 11.22 2.56
C PHE A 156 17.55 12.29 1.67
N ILE A 157 18.87 12.47 1.72
CA ILE A 157 19.57 13.50 0.94
C ILE A 157 20.30 12.85 -0.23
N ILE A 158 19.83 13.12 -1.43
CA ILE A 158 20.43 12.68 -2.68
C ILE A 158 21.44 13.72 -3.15
N SER A 159 22.70 13.32 -3.28
CA SER A 159 23.78 14.22 -3.68
C SER A 159 24.83 13.51 -4.53
N SER A 160 25.51 14.25 -5.41
CA SER A 160 26.76 13.79 -6.01
C SER A 160 27.92 13.86 -5.00
N VAL A 161 29.05 13.25 -5.33
CA VAL A 161 30.29 13.35 -4.54
C VAL A 161 30.75 14.81 -4.41
N GLU A 162 30.51 15.62 -5.43
CA GLU A 162 30.86 17.04 -5.51
C GLU A 162 29.94 17.90 -4.65
N ALA A 163 28.68 17.50 -4.52
CA ALA A 163 27.67 18.14 -3.68
C ALA A 163 27.73 17.70 -2.20
N LEU A 164 28.58 16.73 -1.85
CA LEU A 164 28.75 16.26 -0.47
C LEU A 164 28.94 17.37 0.59
N PRO A 165 29.73 18.43 0.34
CA PRO A 165 29.86 19.52 1.30
C PRO A 165 28.53 20.22 1.60
N ILE A 166 27.62 20.30 0.61
CA ILE A 166 26.29 20.91 0.76
C ILE A 166 25.40 19.97 1.58
N ALA A 167 25.40 18.67 1.25
CA ALA A 167 24.66 17.65 1.98
C ALA A 167 25.01 17.61 3.47
N ARG A 168 26.31 17.67 3.80
CA ARG A 168 26.79 17.70 5.21
C ARG A 168 26.38 18.95 5.97
N ILE A 169 26.29 20.10 5.29
CA ILE A 169 25.78 21.34 5.91
C ILE A 169 24.30 21.18 6.27
N ILE A 170 23.50 20.55 5.40
CA ILE A 170 22.08 20.30 5.66
C ILE A 170 21.93 19.32 6.84
N GLU A 171 22.68 18.22 6.83
CA GLU A 171 22.72 17.26 7.93
C GLU A 171 23.06 17.93 9.27
N THR A 172 24.13 18.75 9.30
CA THR A 172 24.53 19.50 10.50
C THR A 172 23.45 20.50 10.92
N ALA A 173 22.80 21.18 9.96
CA ALA A 173 21.73 22.11 10.27
C ALA A 173 20.51 21.43 10.92
N PHE A 174 20.32 20.12 10.68
CA PHE A 174 19.22 19.33 11.23
C PHE A 174 19.57 18.54 12.50
N GLU A 175 20.79 18.69 13.04
CA GLU A 175 21.28 17.92 14.19
C GLU A 175 20.38 18.00 15.44
N HIS A 176 19.73 19.15 15.64
CA HIS A 176 18.85 19.39 16.80
C HIS A 176 17.35 19.25 16.49
N ASP A 177 17.00 18.89 15.26
CA ASP A 177 15.61 18.64 14.87
C ASP A 177 15.20 17.19 15.16
N ALA A 178 13.90 16.91 15.16
CA ALA A 178 13.37 15.55 15.25
C ALA A 178 13.50 14.79 13.91
N PHE A 179 14.61 15.00 13.21
CA PHE A 179 14.89 14.43 11.90
C PHE A 179 15.96 13.35 12.04
N PHE A 180 15.83 12.31 11.23
CA PHE A 180 16.87 11.33 10.98
C PHE A 180 17.33 11.53 9.53
N VAL A 181 18.53 12.06 9.36
CA VAL A 181 19.08 12.38 8.03
C VAL A 181 19.93 11.21 7.55
N GLU A 182 19.67 10.75 6.33
CA GLU A 182 20.44 9.71 5.66
C GLU A 182 21.05 10.29 4.39
N LEU A 183 22.39 10.32 4.32
CA LEU A 183 23.11 10.86 3.17
C LEU A 183 23.34 9.79 2.11
N TRP A 184 22.85 10.05 0.90
CA TRP A 184 23.03 9.20 -0.26
C TRP A 184 23.90 9.89 -1.31
N THR A 185 25.05 9.29 -1.57
CA THR A 185 26.00 9.74 -2.58
C THR A 185 25.83 8.96 -3.88
N ALA A 186 25.15 9.56 -4.84
CA ALA A 186 25.00 9.08 -6.20
C ALA A 186 26.39 8.95 -6.86
N GLY A 187 26.76 7.72 -7.23
CA GLY A 187 28.06 7.40 -7.88
C GLY A 187 28.99 6.48 -7.09
N CYS A 188 28.66 6.10 -5.85
CA CYS A 188 29.43 5.13 -5.06
C CYS A 188 29.20 3.65 -5.46
N PHE A 189 28.42 3.38 -6.52
CA PHE A 189 28.12 2.03 -7.06
C PHE A 189 29.33 1.11 -7.26
N LYS A 190 30.55 1.66 -7.41
CA LYS A 190 31.78 0.86 -7.59
C LYS A 190 32.57 0.59 -6.31
N VAL A 191 32.30 1.27 -5.20
CA VAL A 191 33.13 1.21 -3.98
C VAL A 191 32.35 0.65 -2.79
N ALA A 192 31.06 0.94 -2.69
CA ALA A 192 30.15 0.35 -1.71
C ALA A 192 28.92 -0.11 -2.48
N ASN A 193 28.74 -1.42 -2.63
CA ASN A 193 27.65 -2.04 -3.39
C ASN A 193 26.28 -1.53 -2.88
N TYR A 194 25.70 -0.57 -3.57
CA TYR A 194 24.27 -0.26 -3.46
C TYR A 194 23.58 -0.88 -4.66
N THR A 195 22.73 -1.85 -4.38
CA THR A 195 21.88 -2.50 -5.37
C THR A 195 20.62 -1.68 -5.61
N ILE A 196 19.87 -1.99 -6.66
CA ILE A 196 18.55 -1.39 -6.88
C ILE A 196 17.61 -1.68 -5.68
N ASP A 197 17.77 -2.85 -5.05
CA ASP A 197 16.99 -3.25 -3.86
C ASP A 197 17.27 -2.34 -2.65
N ASP A 198 18.51 -1.89 -2.48
CA ASP A 198 18.87 -0.94 -1.41
C ASP A 198 18.23 0.43 -1.63
N LEU A 199 18.13 0.86 -2.90
CA LEU A 199 17.47 2.10 -3.27
C LEU A 199 15.96 2.00 -3.08
N GLU A 200 15.33 0.88 -3.44
CA GLU A 200 13.91 0.63 -3.17
C GLU A 200 13.62 0.63 -1.66
N ALA A 201 14.45 -0.05 -0.86
CA ALA A 201 14.33 -0.07 0.58
C ALA A 201 14.50 1.34 1.20
N ALA A 202 15.42 2.15 0.67
CA ALA A 202 15.59 3.55 1.09
C ALA A 202 14.35 4.39 0.78
N VAL A 203 13.78 4.20 -0.41
CA VAL A 203 12.57 4.89 -0.87
C VAL A 203 11.36 4.58 0.00
N ASP A 204 11.16 3.31 0.38
CA ASP A 204 10.07 2.91 1.30
C ASP A 204 10.26 3.42 2.73
N ASN A 205 11.50 3.66 3.12
CA ASN A 205 11.85 4.08 4.47
C ASN A 205 11.97 5.60 4.67
N ALA A 206 11.94 6.40 3.61
CA ALA A 206 12.00 7.85 3.69
C ALA A 206 10.63 8.50 3.91
N ASP A 207 10.63 9.66 4.55
CA ASP A 207 9.47 10.57 4.64
C ASP A 207 9.60 11.76 3.67
N PHE A 208 10.85 12.14 3.39
CA PHE A 208 11.24 13.20 2.45
C PHE A 208 12.48 12.80 1.68
N ALA A 209 12.59 13.29 0.46
CA ALA A 209 13.81 13.27 -0.33
C ALA A 209 14.25 14.69 -0.65
N ILE A 210 15.53 14.99 -0.49
CA ILE A 210 16.15 16.26 -0.86
C ILE A 210 17.23 15.95 -1.89
N ALA A 211 16.98 16.26 -3.16
CA ALA A 211 17.98 16.16 -4.21
C ALA A 211 18.73 17.47 -4.36
N ILE A 212 20.06 17.43 -4.25
CA ILE A 212 20.90 18.60 -4.43
C ILE A 212 21.32 18.67 -5.89
N ALA A 213 20.70 19.58 -6.63
CA ALA A 213 21.19 19.97 -7.95
C ALA A 213 22.50 20.75 -7.75
N HIS A 214 23.61 20.13 -8.10
CA HIS A 214 24.88 20.80 -8.30
C HIS A 214 25.21 20.74 -9.80
N ALA A 215 25.78 21.80 -10.35
CA ALA A 215 26.10 21.91 -11.78
C ALA A 215 27.36 21.08 -12.10
N ASP A 216 27.23 19.77 -11.96
CA ASP A 216 28.29 18.80 -12.18
C ASP A 216 28.45 18.46 -13.66
N ASP A 217 27.35 18.57 -14.43
CA ASP A 217 27.29 18.23 -15.85
C ASP A 217 26.73 19.41 -16.68
N PHE A 218 26.88 19.31 -18.00
CA PHE A 218 26.31 20.23 -18.96
C PHE A 218 25.40 19.47 -19.93
N VAL A 219 24.22 20.03 -20.21
CA VAL A 219 23.30 19.52 -21.23
C VAL A 219 23.27 20.50 -22.39
N GLU A 220 23.48 19.98 -23.60
CA GLU A 220 23.33 20.73 -24.84
C GLU A 220 21.84 20.86 -25.19
N SER A 221 21.37 22.09 -25.39
CA SER A 221 20.00 22.32 -25.81
C SER A 221 19.91 23.54 -26.71
N ARG A 222 19.44 23.33 -27.95
CA ARG A 222 19.35 24.38 -28.98
C ARG A 222 20.69 25.12 -29.17
N ASP A 223 21.76 24.34 -29.31
CA ASP A 223 23.15 24.80 -29.53
C ASP A 223 23.77 25.64 -28.37
N GLU A 224 23.11 25.67 -27.21
CA GLU A 224 23.64 26.28 -25.98
C GLU A 224 23.88 25.21 -24.91
N MET A 225 25.02 25.34 -24.20
CA MET A 225 25.39 24.47 -23.08
C MET A 225 24.81 25.02 -21.78
N TRP A 226 23.92 24.25 -21.16
CA TRP A 226 23.26 24.62 -19.91
C TRP A 226 23.79 23.76 -18.75
N PRO A 227 24.06 24.34 -17.57
CA PRO A 227 24.40 23.54 -16.39
C PRO A 227 23.22 22.66 -15.98
N ALA A 228 23.49 21.38 -15.75
CA ALA A 228 22.50 20.40 -15.36
C ALA A 228 22.97 19.58 -14.14
N PRO A 229 22.04 19.09 -13.32
CA PRO A 229 22.35 18.13 -12.26
C PRO A 229 22.69 16.78 -12.88
N ARG A 230 23.50 15.98 -12.18
CA ARG A 230 23.85 14.63 -12.64
C ARG A 230 22.63 13.77 -12.92
N ASP A 231 22.71 12.96 -13.97
CA ASP A 231 21.65 12.04 -14.37
C ASP A 231 21.18 11.12 -13.23
N ASN A 232 22.10 10.62 -12.39
CA ASN A 232 21.77 9.76 -11.25
C ASN A 232 20.94 10.50 -10.19
N VAL A 233 21.23 11.78 -9.93
CA VAL A 233 20.49 12.58 -8.95
C VAL A 233 19.06 12.81 -9.44
N ILE A 234 18.87 13.01 -10.74
CA ILE A 234 17.56 13.14 -11.38
C ILE A 234 16.80 11.82 -11.35
N PHE A 235 17.46 10.70 -11.67
CA PHE A 235 16.85 9.38 -11.62
C PHE A 235 16.34 9.02 -10.22
N GLU A 236 17.20 9.17 -9.20
CA GLU A 236 16.85 8.90 -7.81
C GLU A 236 15.73 9.83 -7.34
N LEU A 237 15.80 11.13 -7.65
CA LEU A 237 14.72 12.07 -7.36
C LEU A 237 13.39 11.65 -8.00
N GLY A 238 13.42 11.16 -9.24
CA GLY A 238 12.24 10.64 -9.93
C GLY A 238 11.63 9.44 -9.22
N LEU A 239 12.46 8.52 -8.73
CA LEU A 239 12.01 7.34 -7.98
C LEU A 239 11.36 7.74 -6.64
N PHE A 240 12.02 8.61 -5.88
CA PHE A 240 11.46 9.15 -4.62
C PHE A 240 10.19 9.96 -4.87
N MET A 241 10.11 10.74 -5.95
CA MET A 241 8.90 11.47 -6.32
C MET A 241 7.73 10.52 -6.65
N GLY A 242 8.01 9.39 -7.32
CA GLY A 242 7.01 8.37 -7.62
C GLY A 242 6.39 7.76 -6.36
N ARG A 243 7.20 7.57 -5.31
CA ARG A 243 6.75 6.97 -4.04
C ARG A 243 6.20 7.96 -3.03
N LEU A 244 6.86 9.10 -2.85
CA LEU A 244 6.56 10.09 -1.80
C LEU A 244 5.64 11.23 -2.27
N GLY A 245 5.54 11.42 -3.59
CA GLY A 245 4.82 12.54 -4.19
C GLY A 245 5.65 13.83 -4.27
N ARG A 246 5.16 14.79 -5.09
CA ARG A 246 5.86 16.03 -5.47
C ARG A 246 6.08 17.03 -4.32
N THR A 247 5.31 16.89 -3.25
CA THR A 247 5.41 17.76 -2.06
C THR A 247 6.47 17.29 -1.07
N ARG A 248 6.87 16.01 -1.13
CA ARG A 248 7.87 15.42 -0.22
C ARG A 248 9.21 15.10 -0.90
N ALA A 249 9.23 15.12 -2.23
CA ALA A 249 10.45 15.17 -3.04
C ALA A 249 10.81 16.62 -3.36
N ILE A 250 11.95 17.09 -2.83
CA ILE A 250 12.40 18.48 -2.90
C ILE A 250 13.68 18.54 -3.71
N LEU A 251 13.78 19.49 -4.62
CA LEU A 251 15.00 19.78 -5.37
C LEU A 251 15.64 21.07 -4.83
N MET A 252 16.92 21.00 -4.46
CA MET A 252 17.71 22.16 -4.09
C MET A 252 18.56 22.65 -5.26
N GLU A 253 18.43 23.91 -5.66
CA GLU A 253 19.13 24.49 -6.81
C GLU A 253 20.00 25.69 -6.44
N PRO A 254 21.17 25.91 -7.09
CA PRO A 254 22.01 27.06 -6.82
C PRO A 254 21.32 28.36 -7.26
N ARG A 255 21.25 29.34 -6.34
CA ARG A 255 20.58 30.62 -6.59
C ARG A 255 21.27 31.42 -7.69
N GLY A 256 20.49 31.86 -8.67
CA GLY A 256 20.97 32.72 -9.77
C GLY A 256 21.66 31.95 -10.90
N LYS A 257 21.61 30.61 -10.89
CA LYS A 257 21.93 29.77 -12.04
C LYS A 257 20.65 29.06 -12.43
N ASP A 258 20.16 29.31 -13.65
CA ASP A 258 19.03 28.55 -14.18
C ASP A 258 19.50 27.12 -14.44
N VAL A 259 19.06 26.20 -13.59
CA VAL A 259 19.29 24.77 -13.77
C VAL A 259 18.17 24.22 -14.64
N LYS A 260 18.54 23.66 -15.80
CA LYS A 260 17.54 23.10 -16.71
C LYS A 260 17.10 21.73 -16.21
N LEU A 261 15.82 21.60 -15.85
CA LEU A 261 15.22 20.32 -15.46
C LEU A 261 14.43 19.71 -16.63
N PRO A 262 14.35 18.36 -16.70
CA PRO A 262 13.40 17.68 -17.58
C PRO A 262 11.96 18.18 -17.38
N SER A 263 11.19 18.29 -18.46
CA SER A 263 9.80 18.75 -18.42
C SER A 263 8.90 17.90 -17.52
N ASP A 264 9.22 16.61 -17.36
CA ASP A 264 8.48 15.67 -16.51
C ASP A 264 8.62 15.97 -15.01
N LEU A 265 9.64 16.76 -14.61
CA LEU A 265 9.84 17.26 -13.26
C LEU A 265 9.20 18.65 -13.02
N ALA A 266 8.40 19.15 -13.97
CA ALA A 266 7.67 20.40 -13.78
C ALA A 266 6.66 20.30 -12.62
N GLY A 267 6.78 21.23 -11.67
CA GLY A 267 5.92 21.29 -10.48
C GLY A 267 6.44 20.55 -9.25
N ILE A 268 7.71 20.14 -9.25
CA ILE A 268 8.40 19.72 -8.02
C ILE A 268 8.66 20.92 -7.10
N THR A 269 8.74 20.66 -5.79
CA THR A 269 9.10 21.70 -4.81
C THR A 269 10.58 22.04 -4.97
N THR A 270 10.92 23.27 -5.35
CA THR A 270 12.31 23.73 -5.46
C THR A 270 12.69 24.70 -4.35
N ILE A 271 13.90 24.56 -3.81
CA ILE A 271 14.46 25.47 -2.79
C ILE A 271 15.84 25.96 -3.24
N PRO A 272 15.99 27.26 -3.54
CA PRO A 272 17.27 27.78 -3.98
C PRO A 272 18.26 27.93 -2.81
N TYR A 273 19.54 27.61 -3.04
CA TYR A 273 20.62 27.68 -2.06
C TYR A 273 21.82 28.52 -2.54
N ARG A 274 22.70 28.91 -1.62
CA ARG A 274 23.95 29.63 -1.93
C ARG A 274 25.13 28.89 -1.33
N PHE A 275 26.13 28.62 -2.16
CA PHE A 275 27.35 27.91 -1.76
C PHE A 275 28.56 28.46 -2.53
N GLU A 276 29.66 28.73 -1.82
CA GLU A 276 30.91 29.26 -2.37
C GLU A 276 32.11 28.49 -1.81
N LYS A 277 33.02 28.04 -2.69
CA LYS A 277 34.17 27.24 -2.25
C LYS A 277 35.09 28.07 -1.34
N GLY A 278 35.25 27.64 -0.09
CA GLY A 278 36.05 28.35 0.93
C GLY A 278 35.34 29.50 1.65
N GLY A 279 34.05 29.75 1.36
CA GLY A 279 33.24 30.76 2.04
C GLY A 279 32.63 30.28 3.36
N GLN A 280 31.94 31.17 4.07
CA GLN A 280 31.16 30.85 5.28
C GLN A 280 29.84 30.13 4.93
N ASN A 281 29.95 28.93 4.35
CA ASN A 281 28.83 28.24 3.71
C ASN A 281 27.69 27.85 4.65
N ALA A 282 27.95 27.62 5.94
CA ALA A 282 26.90 27.39 6.92
C ALA A 282 25.94 28.60 7.02
N ALA A 283 26.49 29.82 7.04
CA ALA A 283 25.69 31.04 7.07
C ALA A 283 24.97 31.30 5.73
N LEU A 284 25.64 31.02 4.61
CA LEU A 284 25.05 31.19 3.27
C LEU A 284 23.88 30.22 3.01
N MET A 285 24.00 28.99 3.50
CA MET A 285 22.99 27.93 3.39
C MET A 285 21.85 28.06 4.41
N GLY A 286 22.07 28.78 5.52
CA GLY A 286 21.10 28.92 6.62
C GLY A 286 19.66 29.22 6.18
N PRO A 287 19.42 30.22 5.30
CA PRO A 287 18.07 30.49 4.80
C PRO A 287 17.43 29.32 4.04
N ALA A 288 18.21 28.54 3.29
CA ALA A 288 17.71 27.37 2.55
C ALA A 288 17.40 26.21 3.51
N CYS A 289 18.28 25.95 4.48
CA CYS A 289 18.07 24.93 5.51
C CYS A 289 16.83 25.24 6.37
N ASN A 290 16.59 26.51 6.71
CA ASN A 290 15.40 26.91 7.45
C ASN A 290 14.12 26.67 6.64
N LYS A 291 14.11 27.02 5.34
CA LYS A 291 12.96 26.72 4.47
C LYS A 291 12.67 25.23 4.35
N LEU A 292 13.72 24.41 4.24
CA LEU A 292 13.56 22.96 4.26
C LEU A 292 12.95 22.50 5.58
N ARG A 293 13.49 22.95 6.72
CA ARG A 293 12.96 22.61 8.05
C ARG A 293 11.49 22.96 8.16
N ASP A 294 11.12 24.19 7.84
CA ASP A 294 9.75 24.67 7.95
C ASP A 294 8.79 23.80 7.11
N HIS A 295 9.21 23.45 5.89
CA HIS A 295 8.44 22.58 4.99
C HIS A 295 8.30 21.14 5.52
N ILE A 296 9.38 20.57 6.03
CA ILE A 296 9.42 19.22 6.59
C ILE A 296 8.55 19.14 7.85
N VAL A 297 8.66 20.12 8.76
CA VAL A 297 7.83 20.21 9.97
C VAL A 297 6.36 20.38 9.63
N ALA A 298 6.03 21.20 8.64
CA ALA A 298 4.63 21.45 8.25
C ALA A 298 3.92 20.18 7.77
N LEU A 299 4.64 19.27 7.10
CA LEU A 299 4.09 18.04 6.55
C LEU A 299 4.28 16.81 7.46
N GLY A 300 5.27 16.84 8.36
CA GLY A 300 5.51 15.78 9.35
C GLY A 300 5.88 14.41 8.76
N PRO A 301 6.00 13.37 9.62
CA PRO A 301 6.32 12.01 9.19
C PRO A 301 5.19 11.40 8.34
N MET A 302 5.54 10.49 7.44
CA MET A 302 4.59 9.77 6.59
C MET A 302 4.08 8.52 7.32
N ASN A 303 3.11 8.70 8.22
CA ASN A 303 2.53 7.62 9.04
C ASN A 303 1.27 6.95 8.43
N GLY A 304 1.06 7.12 7.11
CA GLY A 304 -0.16 6.68 6.42
C GLY A 304 -1.18 7.80 6.29
#